data_AF-A0A534K143-F1
#
_entry.id   AF-A0A534K143-F1
#
_cell.length_a   1.000
_cell.length_b   1.000
_cell.length_c   1.000
_cell.angle_alpha   90.00
_cell.angle_beta   90.00
_cell.angle_gamma   90.00
#
_symmetry.space_group_name_H-M   'P 1'
#
loop_
_entity.id
_entity.type
_entity.pdbx_description
1 polymer ?
#
loop_
_entity_poly.entity_id
_entity_poly.type
_entity_poly.pdbx_seq_one_letter_code
_entity_poly.pdbx_strand_id
1 'polypeptide(L)'
;MGYDDLKEFEGDEYTGMSVGGEHSWIYPHGLWRERKVAPDRWEFTFTSLKERERSAPEGSGVPPKTQYHWYILAHQRVRKIDQDTYHTFMSGVKYRIAHRRPQWRKWSSEYPGQASERDRVTAILEATLAGLEGGTSPPRQLVLVEAAPGENR
;
A
#
# COMPACT_ATOMS: atom_id res chain seq x y z
N MET A 1 20.51 10.95 3.67
CA MET A 1 19.30 11.71 4.06
C MET A 1 18.51 10.87 5.04
N GLY A 2 18.17 11.44 6.19
CA GLY A 2 17.33 10.85 7.20
C GLY A 2 15.86 10.76 6.78
N TYR A 3 15.08 10.04 7.60
CA TYR A 3 13.65 9.83 7.39
C TYR A 3 12.86 11.14 7.47
N ASP A 4 13.19 12.00 8.45
CA ASP A 4 12.51 13.28 8.69
C ASP A 4 13.06 14.43 7.81
N ASP A 5 14.07 14.18 6.99
CA ASP A 5 14.57 15.17 6.04
C ASP A 5 13.47 15.50 5.02
N LEU A 6 13.23 16.80 4.83
CA LEU A 6 12.41 17.35 3.75
C LEU A 6 13.08 17.05 2.41
N LYS A 7 12.29 16.59 1.43
CA LYS A 7 12.72 16.18 0.09
C LYS A 7 11.82 16.84 -0.95
N GLU A 8 12.27 16.97 -2.18
CA GLU A 8 11.50 17.54 -3.30
C GLU A 8 11.40 16.53 -4.46
N PHE A 9 10.23 16.42 -5.09
CA PHE A 9 10.02 15.65 -6.32
C PHE A 9 8.98 16.36 -7.20
N GLU A 10 9.35 16.69 -8.45
CA GLU A 10 8.49 17.41 -9.41
C GLU A 10 7.86 18.71 -8.85
N GLY A 11 8.54 19.40 -7.94
CA GLY A 11 8.09 20.64 -7.30
C GLY A 11 7.29 20.46 -6.01
N ASP A 12 7.01 19.22 -5.60
CA ASP A 12 6.29 18.92 -4.35
C ASP A 12 7.26 18.52 -3.22
N GLU A 13 7.11 19.16 -2.06
CA GLU A 13 7.85 18.82 -0.84
C GLU A 13 7.24 17.61 -0.12
N TYR A 14 8.08 16.65 0.29
CA TYR A 14 7.65 15.44 1.02
C TYR A 14 8.68 14.97 2.06
N THR A 15 8.26 14.02 2.89
CA THR A 15 9.10 13.37 3.92
C THR A 15 8.97 11.85 3.83
N GLY A 16 9.94 11.11 4.40
CA GLY A 16 9.98 9.66 4.36
C GLY A 16 10.93 9.09 3.29
N MET A 17 10.58 7.93 2.74
CA MET A 17 11.39 7.22 1.74
C MET A 17 11.47 8.00 0.42
N SER A 18 12.66 8.06 -0.18
CA SER A 18 12.87 8.74 -1.46
C SER A 18 12.09 8.09 -2.61
N VAL A 19 11.62 8.90 -3.56
CA VAL A 19 11.01 8.42 -4.82
C VAL A 19 11.99 7.51 -5.56
N GLY A 20 11.50 6.35 -6.05
CA GLY A 20 12.31 5.29 -6.66
C GLY A 20 12.85 4.24 -5.68
N GLY A 21 12.70 4.45 -4.36
CA GLY A 21 13.07 3.46 -3.35
C GLY A 21 12.13 2.25 -3.30
N GLU A 22 12.69 1.07 -3.09
CA GLU A 22 11.96 -0.19 -2.96
C GLU A 22 12.03 -0.76 -1.53
N HIS A 23 10.94 -1.36 -1.07
CA HIS A 23 10.92 -2.16 0.14
C HIS A 23 10.24 -3.50 -0.11
N SER A 24 10.97 -4.58 0.16
CA SER A 24 10.42 -5.93 0.28
C SER A 24 9.93 -6.20 1.70
N TRP A 25 8.73 -6.76 1.80
CA TRP A 25 8.08 -7.06 3.08
C TRP A 25 7.60 -8.51 3.09
N ILE A 26 7.90 -9.20 4.18
CA ILE A 26 7.40 -10.55 4.42
C ILE A 26 6.16 -10.42 5.31
N TYR A 27 5.09 -11.07 4.89
CA TYR A 27 3.83 -11.14 5.62
C TYR A 27 3.63 -12.58 6.16
N PRO A 28 4.35 -12.98 7.23
CA PRO A 28 4.22 -14.32 7.78
C PRO A 28 2.82 -14.55 8.35
N HIS A 29 2.32 -15.78 8.20
CA HIS A 29 1.02 -16.22 8.72
C HIS A 29 -0.17 -15.32 8.30
N GLY A 30 -0.12 -14.79 7.07
CA GLY A 30 -1.18 -13.92 6.56
C GLY A 30 -2.53 -14.64 6.48
N LEU A 31 -3.52 -14.11 7.19
CA LEU A 31 -4.88 -14.62 7.22
C LEU A 31 -5.78 -13.78 6.31
N TRP A 32 -6.23 -14.39 5.21
CA TRP A 32 -7.26 -13.85 4.33
C TRP A 32 -8.63 -14.36 4.77
N ARG A 33 -9.57 -13.45 5.03
CA ARG A 33 -10.97 -13.78 5.31
C ARG A 33 -11.86 -12.93 4.44
N GLU A 34 -12.76 -13.56 3.70
CA GLU A 34 -13.73 -12.87 2.88
C GLU A 34 -15.14 -13.38 3.13
N ARG A 35 -16.11 -12.51 2.82
CA ARG A 35 -17.53 -12.78 2.94
C ARG A 35 -18.23 -12.21 1.71
N LYS A 36 -18.99 -13.05 1.03
CA LYS A 36 -19.85 -12.60 -0.06
C LYS A 36 -21.00 -11.80 0.52
N VAL A 37 -21.15 -10.56 0.10
CA VAL A 37 -22.19 -9.63 0.58
C VAL A 37 -23.14 -9.18 -0.54
N ALA A 38 -22.82 -9.47 -1.80
CA ALA A 38 -23.71 -9.32 -2.96
C ALA A 38 -23.29 -10.30 -4.08
N PRO A 39 -24.07 -10.46 -5.17
CA PRO A 39 -23.73 -11.38 -6.26
C PRO A 39 -22.31 -11.21 -6.82
N ASP A 40 -21.82 -9.97 -6.89
CA ASP A 40 -20.52 -9.54 -7.39
C ASP A 40 -19.67 -8.78 -6.35
N ARG A 41 -20.11 -8.71 -5.08
CA ARG A 41 -19.40 -7.99 -4.02
C ARG A 41 -19.01 -8.90 -2.87
N TRP A 42 -17.73 -8.84 -2.51
CA TRP A 42 -17.17 -9.48 -1.34
C TRP A 42 -16.51 -8.43 -0.46
N GLU A 43 -16.72 -8.55 0.83
CA GLU A 43 -15.90 -7.88 1.82
C GLU A 43 -14.77 -8.82 2.19
N PHE A 44 -13.54 -8.31 2.31
CA PHE A 44 -12.44 -9.11 2.78
C PHE A 44 -11.60 -8.36 3.80
N THR A 45 -10.89 -9.14 4.61
CA THR A 45 -9.90 -8.68 5.56
C THR A 45 -8.64 -9.50 5.37
N PHE A 46 -7.49 -8.85 5.47
CA PHE A 46 -6.20 -9.48 5.51
C PHE A 46 -5.46 -9.02 6.77
N THR A 47 -5.02 -9.97 7.58
CA THR A 47 -4.24 -9.69 8.80
C THR A 47 -2.98 -10.52 8.81
N SER A 48 -1.85 -9.89 9.10
CA SER A 48 -0.56 -10.54 9.15
C SER A 48 0.41 -9.68 9.95
N LEU A 49 1.42 -10.29 10.55
CA LEU A 49 2.60 -9.54 10.96
C LEU A 49 3.33 -9.08 9.70
N LYS A 50 3.96 -7.91 9.76
CA LYS A 50 4.69 -7.36 8.63
C LYS A 50 6.11 -7.07 9.08
N GLU A 51 7.06 -7.75 8.46
CA GLU A 51 8.47 -7.68 8.82
C GLU A 51 9.30 -7.25 7.61
N ARG A 52 10.35 -6.45 7.85
CA ARG A 52 11.29 -6.11 6.79
C ARG A 52 12.07 -7.38 6.44
N GLU A 53 12.26 -7.62 5.15
CA GLU A 53 13.16 -8.69 4.69
C GLU A 53 14.59 -8.50 5.21
N ARG A 54 15.01 -7.23 5.33
CA ARG A 54 16.33 -6.83 5.84
C ARG A 54 16.19 -5.87 7.01
N SER A 55 17.05 -6.01 8.02
CA SER A 55 17.08 -5.12 9.18
C SER A 55 17.19 -3.65 8.74
N ALA A 56 16.43 -2.79 9.40
CA ALA A 56 16.51 -1.35 9.16
C ALA A 56 17.86 -0.82 9.68
N PRO A 57 18.50 0.15 8.99
CA PRO A 57 19.64 0.86 9.55
C PRO A 57 19.34 1.46 10.92
N GLU A 58 20.36 1.59 11.77
CA GLU A 58 20.22 2.21 13.08
C GLU A 58 19.68 3.65 12.95
N GLY A 59 18.74 4.03 13.82
CA GLY A 59 18.07 5.33 13.78
C GLY A 59 17.05 5.52 12.66
N SER A 60 16.80 4.50 11.82
CA SER A 60 15.82 4.58 10.72
C SER A 60 14.46 4.00 11.09
N GLY A 61 13.42 4.46 10.37
CA GLY A 61 12.04 4.03 10.60
C GLY A 61 11.29 4.93 11.59
N VAL A 62 9.98 4.72 11.69
CA VAL A 62 9.16 5.51 12.60
C VAL A 62 9.18 4.98 14.02
N PRO A 63 8.94 5.84 15.02
CA PRO A 63 8.87 5.42 16.41
C PRO A 63 7.83 4.31 16.61
N PRO A 64 8.07 3.38 17.56
CA PRO A 64 7.10 2.36 17.94
C PRO A 64 5.73 2.96 18.25
N LYS A 65 4.66 2.20 17.96
CA LYS A 65 3.25 2.60 18.15
C LYS A 65 2.73 3.66 17.18
N THR A 66 3.55 4.13 16.24
CA THR A 66 3.07 4.94 15.11
C THR A 66 2.04 4.14 14.30
N GLN A 67 0.93 4.79 13.96
CA GLN A 67 -0.16 4.17 13.22
C GLN A 67 -0.33 4.86 11.86
N TYR A 68 -0.72 4.05 10.87
CA TYR A 68 -0.96 4.52 9.52
C TYR A 68 -2.31 4.07 9.01
N HIS A 69 -2.97 4.97 8.31
CA HIS A 69 -4.13 4.66 7.50
C HIS A 69 -3.70 4.74 6.03
N TRP A 70 -3.67 3.57 5.39
CA TRP A 70 -3.34 3.41 3.99
C TRP A 70 -4.58 3.07 3.19
N TYR A 71 -4.82 3.80 2.10
CA TYR A 71 -5.80 3.42 1.09
C TYR A 71 -5.07 2.71 -0.05
N ILE A 72 -5.51 1.51 -0.39
CA ILE A 72 -4.92 0.69 -1.46
C ILE A 72 -5.95 0.58 -2.56
N LEU A 73 -5.61 1.07 -3.76
CA LEU A 73 -6.36 0.85 -4.97
C LEU A 73 -5.56 -0.11 -5.84
N ALA A 74 -6.06 -1.35 -5.98
CA ALA A 74 -5.32 -2.40 -6.64
C ALA A 74 -6.21 -3.33 -7.45
N HIS A 75 -5.61 -3.91 -8.48
CA HIS A 75 -6.15 -5.07 -9.16
C HIS A 75 -5.65 -6.32 -8.45
N GLN A 76 -6.56 -7.23 -8.13
CA GLN A 76 -6.22 -8.59 -7.75
C GLN A 76 -6.52 -9.51 -8.93
N ARG A 77 -5.56 -10.36 -9.28
CA ARG A 77 -5.71 -11.43 -10.26
C ARG A 77 -5.45 -12.74 -9.53
N VAL A 78 -6.37 -13.67 -9.73
CA VAL A 78 -6.34 -14.96 -9.03
C VAL A 78 -6.40 -16.07 -10.07
N ARG A 79 -5.50 -17.04 -9.98
CA ARG A 79 -5.52 -18.27 -10.78
C ARG A 79 -5.67 -19.46 -9.85
N LYS A 80 -6.73 -20.25 -10.02
CA LYS A 80 -6.88 -21.52 -9.32
C LYS A 80 -5.80 -22.49 -9.80
N ILE A 81 -5.04 -23.08 -8.87
CA ILE A 81 -3.99 -24.06 -9.17
C ILE A 81 -4.55 -25.48 -9.04
N ASP A 82 -5.21 -25.75 -7.91
CA ASP A 82 -5.84 -27.03 -7.61
C ASP A 82 -7.14 -26.80 -6.82
N GLN A 83 -7.70 -27.84 -6.21
CA GLN A 83 -8.96 -27.76 -5.47
C GLN A 83 -8.99 -26.60 -4.46
N ASP A 84 -7.88 -26.38 -3.75
CA ASP A 84 -7.80 -25.55 -2.54
C ASP A 84 -6.73 -24.45 -2.62
N THR A 85 -5.90 -24.46 -3.66
CA THR A 85 -4.81 -23.49 -3.83
C THR A 85 -5.09 -22.51 -4.98
N TYR A 86 -4.82 -21.23 -4.72
CA TYR A 86 -4.88 -20.18 -5.72
C TYR A 86 -3.58 -19.37 -5.71
N HIS A 87 -3.06 -19.09 -6.90
CA HIS A 87 -2.03 -18.07 -7.07
C HIS A 87 -2.70 -16.70 -7.09
N THR A 88 -2.41 -15.88 -6.10
CA THR A 88 -2.98 -14.53 -5.96
C THR A 88 -1.90 -13.49 -6.22
N PHE A 89 -2.12 -12.66 -7.23
CA PHE A 89 -1.28 -11.52 -7.55
C PHE A 89 -2.07 -10.23 -7.35
N MET A 90 -1.50 -9.26 -6.64
CA MET A 90 -2.11 -7.94 -6.45
C MET A 90 -1.13 -6.85 -6.89
N SER A 91 -1.55 -6.02 -7.82
CA SER A 91 -0.78 -4.86 -8.30
C SER A 91 -1.64 -3.61 -8.21
N GLY A 92 -1.08 -2.53 -7.69
CA GLY A 92 -1.82 -1.29 -7.53
C GLY A 92 -1.00 -0.17 -6.94
N VAL A 93 -1.69 0.89 -6.57
CA VAL A 93 -1.14 2.08 -5.95
C VAL A 93 -1.66 2.19 -4.52
N LYS A 94 -0.81 2.75 -3.65
CA LYS A 94 -1.09 2.89 -2.22
C LYS A 94 -0.85 4.33 -1.82
N TYR A 95 -1.85 4.92 -1.16
CA TYR A 95 -1.83 6.32 -0.75
C TYR A 95 -1.83 6.45 0.77
N ARG A 96 -0.98 7.34 1.31
CA ARG A 96 -1.00 7.69 2.73
C ARG A 96 -2.16 8.64 2.99
N ILE A 97 -3.27 8.14 3.53
CA ILE A 97 -4.41 8.99 3.86
C ILE A 97 -4.11 9.78 5.13
N ALA A 98 -3.67 9.10 6.17
CA ALA A 98 -3.32 9.73 7.43
C ALA A 98 -2.26 8.93 8.20
N HIS A 99 -1.64 9.59 9.18
CA HIS A 99 -0.80 8.94 10.18
C HIS A 99 -1.09 9.53 11.56
N ARG A 100 -0.79 8.77 12.62
CA ARG A 100 -0.86 9.25 13.99
C ARG A 100 0.44 8.94 14.71
N ARG A 101 1.11 9.99 15.20
CA ARG A 101 2.34 9.85 16.00
C ARG A 101 2.02 9.37 17.42
N PRO A 102 2.96 8.73 18.12
CA PRO A 102 2.69 8.12 19.44
C PRO A 102 2.10 9.09 20.48
N GLN A 103 2.51 10.36 20.44
CA GLN A 103 2.07 11.42 21.36
C GLN A 103 0.85 12.20 20.86
N TRP A 104 0.35 11.94 19.66
CA TRP A 104 -0.79 12.66 19.08
C TRP A 104 -2.11 12.04 19.52
N ARG A 105 -3.04 12.89 19.98
CA ARG A 105 -4.41 12.47 20.33
C ARG A 105 -5.29 12.23 19.11
N LYS A 106 -4.99 12.85 17.98
CA LYS A 106 -5.78 12.81 16.74
C LYS A 106 -4.93 12.33 15.57
N TRP A 107 -5.55 11.78 14.54
CA TRP A 107 -4.92 11.50 13.25
C TRP A 107 -4.54 12.80 12.55
N SER A 108 -3.53 12.74 11.67
CA SER A 108 -3.06 13.91 10.91
C SER A 108 -4.18 14.61 10.12
N SER A 109 -5.17 13.85 9.66
CA SER A 109 -6.34 14.31 8.91
C SER A 109 -7.39 15.06 9.75
N GLU A 110 -7.27 15.06 11.07
CA GLU A 110 -8.22 15.71 12.00
C GLU A 110 -7.73 17.06 12.52
N TYR A 111 -6.52 17.49 12.14
CA TYR A 111 -5.97 18.78 12.54
C TYR A 111 -6.47 19.89 11.59
N PRO A 112 -6.73 21.11 12.09
CA PRO A 112 -7.14 22.24 11.25
C PRO A 112 -6.13 22.51 10.13
N GLY A 113 -6.63 22.80 8.92
CA GLY A 113 -5.80 23.07 7.74
C GLY A 113 -5.26 21.82 7.03
N GLN A 114 -5.57 20.62 7.51
CA GLN A 114 -5.30 19.37 6.79
C GLN A 114 -6.56 18.87 6.10
N ALA A 115 -6.41 18.35 4.87
CA ALA A 115 -7.51 17.68 4.18
C ALA A 115 -7.97 16.46 4.99
N SER A 116 -9.29 16.29 5.09
CA SER A 116 -9.88 15.16 5.81
C SER A 116 -9.58 13.83 5.10
N GLU A 117 -9.79 12.71 5.78
CA GLU A 117 -9.63 11.39 5.15
C GLU A 117 -10.58 11.24 3.95
N ARG A 118 -11.82 11.70 4.10
CA ARG A 118 -12.82 11.67 3.04
C ARG A 118 -12.36 12.48 1.84
N ASP A 119 -11.94 13.72 2.04
CA ASP A 119 -11.55 14.60 0.93
C ASP A 119 -10.33 14.04 0.19
N ARG A 120 -9.35 13.48 0.92
CA ARG A 120 -8.19 12.82 0.29
C ARG A 120 -8.59 11.61 -0.54
N VAL A 121 -9.46 10.74 -0.02
CA VAL A 121 -9.92 9.56 -0.77
C VAL A 121 -10.75 9.99 -1.98
N THR A 122 -11.64 10.97 -1.83
CA THR A 122 -12.43 11.52 -2.95
C THR A 122 -11.52 12.05 -4.05
N ALA A 123 -10.52 12.88 -3.71
CA ALA A 123 -9.59 13.42 -4.70
C ALA A 123 -8.79 12.32 -5.44
N ILE A 124 -8.35 11.28 -4.72
CA ILE A 124 -7.66 10.12 -5.33
C ILE A 124 -8.58 9.41 -6.33
N LEU A 125 -9.85 9.19 -5.96
CA LEU A 125 -10.82 8.49 -6.81
C LEU A 125 -11.19 9.31 -8.03
N GLU A 126 -11.40 10.62 -7.87
CA GLU A 126 -11.69 11.54 -8.98
C GLU A 126 -10.52 11.62 -9.95
N ALA A 127 -9.28 11.75 -9.45
CA ALA A 127 -8.09 11.75 -10.30
C ALA A 127 -7.91 10.40 -11.03
N THR A 128 -8.18 9.29 -10.35
CA THR A 128 -8.16 7.95 -10.96
C THR A 128 -9.19 7.86 -12.08
N LEU A 129 -10.43 8.30 -11.82
CA LEU A 129 -11.52 8.27 -12.80
C LEU A 129 -11.17 9.12 -14.03
N ALA A 130 -10.72 10.34 -13.82
CA ALA A 130 -10.28 11.23 -14.90
C ALA A 130 -9.15 10.61 -15.73
N GLY A 131 -8.20 9.92 -15.09
CA GLY A 131 -7.14 9.18 -15.78
C GLY A 131 -7.67 8.05 -16.67
N LEU A 132 -8.64 7.28 -16.17
CA LEU A 132 -9.30 6.20 -16.93
C LEU A 132 -10.11 6.73 -18.10
N GLU A 133 -10.85 7.83 -17.90
CA GLU A 133 -11.66 8.48 -18.94
C GLU A 133 -10.77 9.13 -20.02
N GLY A 134 -9.63 9.69 -19.64
CA GLY A 134 -8.62 10.25 -20.55
C GLY A 134 -7.76 9.22 -21.29
N GLY A 135 -8.03 7.91 -21.12
CA GLY A 135 -7.29 6.84 -21.80
C GLY A 135 -5.89 6.58 -21.24
N THR A 136 -5.56 7.13 -20.07
CA THR A 136 -4.33 6.80 -19.36
C THR A 136 -4.49 5.39 -18.82
N SER A 137 -3.72 4.44 -19.37
CA SER A 137 -3.73 3.07 -18.86
C SER A 137 -3.37 3.07 -17.37
N PRO A 138 -3.99 2.20 -16.55
CA PRO A 138 -3.61 2.06 -15.15
C PRO A 138 -2.09 1.83 -15.03
N PRO A 139 -1.47 2.24 -13.90
CA PRO A 139 -0.02 2.23 -13.72
C PRO A 139 0.58 0.91 -14.20
N ARG A 140 1.68 0.99 -14.97
CA ARG A 140 2.30 -0.14 -15.69
C ARG A 140 2.27 -1.39 -14.84
N GLN A 141 1.60 -2.39 -15.40
CA GLN A 141 1.49 -3.73 -14.85
C GLN A 141 2.91 -4.28 -14.64
N LEU A 142 3.35 -4.34 -13.38
CA LEU A 142 4.47 -5.21 -13.04
C LEU A 142 3.99 -6.64 -13.35
N VAL A 143 4.51 -7.21 -14.42
CA VAL A 143 4.21 -8.60 -14.77
C VAL A 143 4.99 -9.47 -13.80
N LEU A 144 4.32 -10.48 -13.25
CA LEU A 144 5.00 -11.50 -12.46
C LEU A 144 6.06 -12.15 -13.35
N VAL A 145 7.34 -12.01 -13.02
CA VAL A 145 8.37 -12.86 -13.61
C VAL A 145 8.12 -14.24 -13.02
N GLU A 146 7.69 -15.20 -13.85
CA GLU A 146 7.60 -16.58 -13.41
C GLU A 146 9.01 -17.02 -13.01
N ALA A 147 9.21 -17.37 -11.74
CA ALA A 147 10.42 -18.04 -11.32
C ALA A 147 10.50 -19.35 -12.12
N ALA A 148 11.52 -19.47 -12.97
CA ALA A 148 11.78 -20.69 -13.70
C ALA A 148 11.88 -21.85 -12.70
N PRO A 149 11.29 -23.02 -13.00
CA PRO A 149 11.39 -24.16 -12.10
C PRO A 149 12.83 -24.66 -12.09
N GLY A 150 13.51 -24.42 -10.97
CA GLY A 150 14.72 -25.14 -10.56
C GLY A 150 16.02 -24.35 -10.68
N GLU A 151 16.61 -24.04 -9.53
CA GLU A 151 17.91 -24.63 -9.15
C GLU A 151 18.03 -24.58 -7.62
N ASN A 152 17.73 -25.71 -7.01
CA ASN A 152 18.13 -26.01 -5.65
C ASN A 152 19.63 -26.32 -5.71
N ARG A 153 20.49 -25.43 -5.20
CA ARG A 153 21.85 -25.73 -4.76
C ARG A 153 22.24 -24.86 -3.58
#